data_AF-A0A0S3S950-F1
#
_entry.id   AF-A0A0S3S950-F1
#
_cell.length_a   1.000
_cell.length_b   1.000
_cell.length_c   1.000
_cell.angle_alpha   90.00
_cell.angle_beta   90.00
_cell.angle_gamma   90.00
#
_symmetry.space_group_name_H-M   'P 1'
#
loop_
_entity.id
_entity.type
_entity.pdbx_description
1 polymer ?
#
loop_
_entity_poly.entity_id
_entity_poly.type
_entity_poly.pdbx_seq_one_letter_code
_entity_poly.pdbx_strand_id
1 'polypeptide(L)'
;MAMASDKQANEENELLLSLPKERGLGAAPYLHLFQDFWCPSFYFPGVNNFQKHFHAKDSDVFVASFPKSGTTWLKALTFVIINHQRFSSFEHHPLLSSNPHELVSFPEFILSHDLDDQILSLSNMSEPRLLATHLPFPSLPKSITKSNCKIIYICRNPFDTFVSAWEFFTKKSSVSSPALTFEEAFEKYCNGIMGFGPWWSHMLGYWNESITRPNKVLFLKYEDLKEDSVFHVKRMIEFLDTPVKGESTAVIENIINLCRFEKMKDLEVNKSGEIDNIAEKKNFFRKAANFVEYVRENEIKGSLQDAWLDNIEFDPKYSALNFGAAMVCRTCRSVNKMEGPTWLYLTEKQKSDGRNSLKVANGRQQHGNLAGNARGSTRTRLENLALKE
;
A
#
# COMPACT_ATOMS: atom_id res chain seq x y z
N MET A 1 22.08 -13.64 -30.34
CA MET A 1 21.41 -12.80 -29.33
C MET A 1 20.12 -12.17 -29.85
N ALA A 2 20.13 -11.44 -30.98
CA ALA A 2 18.91 -10.79 -31.54
C ALA A 2 17.69 -11.73 -31.72
N MET A 3 17.86 -12.92 -32.30
CA MET A 3 16.74 -13.85 -32.49
C MET A 3 16.13 -14.40 -31.18
N ALA A 4 16.89 -14.42 -30.08
CA ALA A 4 16.41 -14.87 -28.77
C ALA A 4 15.66 -13.75 -28.04
N SER A 5 16.13 -12.50 -28.15
CA SER A 5 15.42 -11.33 -27.61
C SER A 5 14.11 -11.08 -28.36
N ASP A 6 14.10 -11.24 -29.69
CA ASP A 6 12.90 -11.06 -30.51
C ASP A 6 11.83 -12.11 -30.20
N LYS A 7 12.24 -13.36 -29.96
CA LYS A 7 11.33 -14.43 -29.54
C LYS A 7 10.73 -14.17 -28.16
N GLN A 8 11.56 -13.76 -27.19
CA GLN A 8 11.09 -13.43 -25.84
C GLN A 8 10.14 -12.22 -25.85
N ALA A 9 10.46 -11.17 -26.60
CA ALA A 9 9.59 -10.01 -26.76
C ALA A 9 8.24 -10.38 -27.42
N ASN A 10 8.27 -11.31 -28.39
CA ASN A 10 7.06 -11.80 -29.04
C ASN A 10 6.18 -12.64 -28.08
N GLU A 11 6.77 -13.53 -27.28
CA GLU A 11 6.06 -14.31 -26.26
C GLU A 11 5.45 -13.42 -25.16
N GLU A 12 6.15 -12.35 -24.75
CA GLU A 12 5.66 -11.39 -23.75
C GLU A 12 4.50 -10.55 -24.29
N ASN A 13 4.56 -10.16 -25.56
CA ASN A 13 3.48 -9.46 -26.23
C ASN A 13 2.24 -10.36 -26.41
N GLU A 14 2.43 -11.62 -26.80
CA GLU A 14 1.35 -12.61 -26.89
C GLU A 14 0.68 -12.85 -25.54
N LEU A 15 1.48 -12.97 -24.46
CA LEU A 15 0.95 -13.07 -23.11
C LEU A 15 0.13 -11.83 -22.75
N LEU A 16 0.67 -10.62 -22.94
CA LEU A 16 -0.05 -9.38 -22.62
C LEU A 16 -1.38 -9.27 -23.35
N LEU A 17 -1.42 -9.60 -24.65
CA LEU A 17 -2.62 -9.58 -25.48
C LEU A 17 -3.68 -10.60 -25.05
N SER A 18 -3.29 -11.68 -24.37
CA SER A 18 -4.21 -12.69 -23.84
C SER A 18 -4.88 -12.29 -22.51
N LEU A 19 -4.33 -11.30 -21.80
CA LEU A 19 -4.83 -10.90 -20.48
C LEU A 19 -6.08 -10.03 -20.59
N PRO A 20 -7.02 -10.13 -19.63
CA PRO A 20 -8.14 -9.20 -19.54
C PRO A 20 -7.64 -7.75 -19.49
N LYS A 21 -8.23 -6.88 -20.31
CA LYS A 21 -7.82 -5.49 -20.50
C LYS A 21 -8.91 -4.53 -20.08
N GLU A 22 -8.51 -3.49 -19.37
CA GLU A 22 -9.40 -2.40 -18.93
C GLU A 22 -8.82 -1.02 -19.25
N ARG A 23 -9.71 -0.03 -19.31
CA ARG A 23 -9.30 1.38 -19.35
C ARG A 23 -8.80 1.82 -17.98
N GLY A 24 -7.59 2.35 -17.94
CA GLY A 24 -6.98 2.92 -16.75
C GLY A 24 -7.12 4.44 -16.68
N LEU A 25 -6.48 5.04 -15.66
CA LEU A 25 -6.59 6.45 -15.35
C LEU A 25 -5.42 7.26 -15.96
N GLY A 26 -5.75 8.31 -16.71
CA GLY A 26 -4.80 9.33 -17.18
C GLY A 26 -3.61 8.77 -17.95
N ALA A 27 -2.39 9.02 -17.47
CA ALA A 27 -1.14 8.57 -18.08
C ALA A 27 -0.97 7.04 -18.17
N ALA A 28 -1.83 6.25 -17.51
CA ALA A 28 -1.91 4.80 -17.65
C ALA A 28 -3.23 4.40 -18.34
N PRO A 29 -3.39 4.64 -19.66
CA PRO A 29 -4.68 4.51 -20.34
C PRO A 29 -5.20 3.07 -20.41
N TYR A 30 -4.30 2.08 -20.30
CA TYR A 30 -4.65 0.66 -20.37
C TYR A 30 -3.99 -0.15 -19.26
N LEU A 31 -4.80 -1.00 -18.63
CA LEU A 31 -4.38 -1.95 -17.60
C LEU A 31 -4.66 -3.37 -18.08
N HIS A 32 -3.81 -4.32 -17.72
CA HIS A 32 -4.03 -5.75 -17.94
C HIS A 32 -4.05 -6.48 -16.60
N LEU A 33 -5.01 -7.39 -16.41
CA LEU A 33 -5.10 -8.21 -15.20
C LEU A 33 -4.03 -9.31 -15.26
N PHE A 34 -2.96 -9.14 -14.51
CA PHE A 34 -1.81 -10.04 -14.42
C PHE A 34 -1.64 -10.50 -12.97
N GLN A 35 -1.61 -11.82 -12.72
CA GLN A 35 -1.42 -12.37 -11.36
C GLN A 35 -2.34 -11.73 -10.31
N ASP A 36 -3.62 -11.58 -10.63
CA ASP A 36 -4.66 -10.98 -9.78
C ASP A 36 -4.47 -9.49 -9.44
N PHE A 37 -3.65 -8.76 -10.20
CA PHE A 37 -3.56 -7.29 -10.12
C PHE A 37 -3.60 -6.61 -11.50
N TRP A 38 -4.06 -5.36 -11.53
CA TRP A 38 -4.14 -4.56 -12.73
C TRP A 38 -2.79 -3.89 -13.05
N CYS A 39 -1.98 -4.53 -13.88
CA CYS A 39 -0.70 -4.01 -14.32
C CYS A 39 -0.88 -2.94 -15.40
N PRO A 40 -0.29 -1.73 -15.24
CA PRO A 40 -0.23 -0.77 -16.34
C PRO A 40 0.53 -1.37 -17.53
N SER A 41 -0.06 -1.26 -18.72
CA SER A 41 0.42 -1.98 -19.92
C SER A 41 1.88 -1.65 -20.25
N PHE A 42 2.26 -0.38 -20.11
CA PHE A 42 3.62 0.09 -20.41
C PHE A 42 4.66 -0.35 -19.39
N TYR A 43 4.26 -0.80 -18.19
CA TYR A 43 5.16 -1.39 -17.20
C TYR A 43 5.23 -2.91 -17.26
N PHE A 44 4.38 -3.57 -18.06
CA PHE A 44 4.33 -5.02 -18.10
C PHE A 44 5.69 -5.68 -18.40
N PRO A 45 6.48 -5.22 -19.39
CA PRO A 45 7.82 -5.79 -19.63
C PRO A 45 8.75 -5.62 -18.43
N GLY A 46 8.76 -4.43 -17.81
CA GLY A 46 9.58 -4.16 -16.63
C GLY A 46 9.19 -4.98 -15.41
N VAL A 47 7.89 -5.19 -15.17
CA VAL A 47 7.37 -6.08 -14.13
C VAL A 47 7.82 -7.52 -14.38
N ASN A 48 7.67 -8.01 -15.60
CA ASN A 48 8.05 -9.37 -15.97
C ASN A 48 9.57 -9.59 -15.81
N ASN A 49 10.37 -8.63 -16.28
CA ASN A 49 11.82 -8.68 -16.14
C ASN A 49 12.27 -8.60 -14.69
N PHE A 50 11.63 -7.74 -13.88
CA PHE A 50 11.88 -7.66 -12.45
C PHE A 50 11.61 -9.00 -11.77
N GLN A 51 10.48 -9.67 -12.06
CA GLN A 51 10.18 -10.99 -11.50
C GLN A 51 11.17 -12.09 -11.91
N LYS A 52 11.64 -12.07 -13.17
CA LYS A 52 12.50 -13.13 -13.73
C LYS A 52 13.98 -12.96 -13.39
N HIS A 53 14.48 -11.73 -13.40
CA HIS A 53 15.92 -11.46 -13.44
C HIS A 53 16.47 -10.74 -12.20
N PHE A 54 15.59 -10.21 -11.34
CA PHE A 54 16.08 -9.54 -10.14
C PHE A 54 16.48 -10.53 -9.06
N HIS A 55 17.72 -10.38 -8.59
CA HIS A 55 18.27 -11.14 -7.48
C HIS A 55 18.40 -10.24 -6.24
N ALA A 56 17.49 -10.46 -5.28
CA ALA A 56 17.56 -9.81 -3.98
C ALA A 56 18.78 -10.30 -3.19
N LYS A 57 19.38 -9.38 -2.43
CA LYS A 57 20.37 -9.65 -1.40
C LYS A 57 19.70 -9.53 -0.04
N ASP A 58 20.22 -10.24 0.97
CA ASP A 58 19.70 -10.16 2.33
C ASP A 58 19.83 -8.75 2.95
N SER A 59 20.79 -7.96 2.47
CA SER A 59 20.98 -6.56 2.86
C SER A 59 19.99 -5.59 2.21
N ASP A 60 19.26 -5.99 1.16
CA ASP A 60 18.41 -5.05 0.43
C ASP A 60 17.29 -4.48 1.32
N VAL A 61 16.91 -3.24 1.03
CA VAL A 61 15.75 -2.58 1.63
C VAL A 61 14.80 -2.11 0.53
N PHE A 62 13.53 -2.47 0.66
CA PHE A 62 12.47 -2.06 -0.25
C PHE A 62 11.49 -1.10 0.41
N VAL A 63 11.22 0.01 -0.26
CA VAL A 63 10.07 0.88 0.03
C VAL A 63 8.90 0.43 -0.82
N ALA A 64 7.87 -0.13 -0.19
CA ALA A 64 6.68 -0.63 -0.87
C ALA A 64 5.45 0.23 -0.56
N SER A 65 4.55 0.39 -1.53
CA SER A 65 3.27 1.07 -1.30
C SER A 65 2.32 0.83 -2.47
N PHE A 66 1.01 0.85 -2.22
CA PHE A 66 0.08 1.11 -3.31
C PHE A 66 0.32 2.54 -3.83
N PRO A 67 0.29 2.80 -5.15
CA PRO A 67 0.57 4.13 -5.68
C PRO A 67 -0.20 5.23 -4.96
N LYS A 68 0.51 6.33 -4.68
CA LYS A 68 -0.03 7.55 -4.06
C LYS A 68 -0.38 7.45 -2.55
N SER A 69 0.10 6.40 -1.89
CA SER A 69 -0.06 6.20 -0.44
C SER A 69 1.04 6.84 0.43
N GLY A 70 1.88 7.72 -0.13
CA GLY A 70 2.98 8.37 0.61
C GLY A 70 4.40 7.92 0.22
N THR A 71 4.56 7.24 -0.92
CA THR A 71 5.83 6.67 -1.39
C THR A 71 6.98 7.67 -1.43
N THR A 72 6.76 8.88 -1.95
CA THR A 72 7.81 9.92 -2.04
C THR A 72 8.37 10.28 -0.67
N TRP A 73 7.49 10.39 0.33
CA TRP A 73 7.88 10.70 1.69
C TRP A 73 8.62 9.54 2.36
N LEU A 74 8.12 8.31 2.18
CA LEU A 74 8.77 7.12 2.71
C LEU A 74 10.14 6.88 2.07
N LYS A 75 10.30 7.11 0.76
CA LYS A 75 11.59 7.08 0.06
C LYS A 75 12.58 8.04 0.68
N ALA A 76 12.19 9.30 0.89
CA ALA A 76 13.04 10.32 1.49
C ALA A 76 13.51 9.91 2.90
N LEU A 77 12.57 9.52 3.78
CA LEU A 77 12.88 9.10 5.14
C LEU A 77 13.83 7.90 5.16
N THR A 78 13.50 6.85 4.40
CA THR A 78 14.30 5.62 4.36
C THR A 78 15.70 5.88 3.78
N PHE A 79 15.81 6.73 2.76
CA PHE A 79 17.10 7.12 2.18
C PHE A 79 17.98 7.83 3.20
N VAL A 80 17.44 8.80 3.93
CA VAL A 80 18.20 9.53 4.96
C VAL A 80 18.64 8.59 6.08
N ILE A 81 17.75 7.70 6.55
CA ILE A 81 18.07 6.76 7.64
C ILE A 81 19.22 5.84 7.23
N ILE A 82 19.10 5.16 6.09
CA ILE A 82 20.11 4.19 5.62
C ILE A 82 21.45 4.86 5.32
N ASN A 83 21.42 6.08 4.77
CA ASN A 83 22.64 6.79 4.38
C ASN A 83 23.12 7.79 5.43
N HIS A 84 22.58 7.76 6.65
CA HIS A 84 22.89 8.72 7.71
C HIS A 84 24.41 8.80 8.00
N GLN A 85 25.10 7.66 8.01
CA GLN A 85 26.55 7.61 8.22
C GLN A 85 27.36 8.13 7.02
N ARG A 86 26.80 8.07 5.81
CA ARG A 86 27.44 8.53 4.57
C ARG A 86 27.28 10.03 4.36
N PHE A 87 26.14 10.57 4.79
CA PHE A 87 25.80 11.98 4.69
C PHE A 87 25.53 12.56 6.07
N SER A 88 26.59 12.71 6.87
CA SER A 88 26.49 13.23 8.24
C SER A 88 26.11 14.71 8.31
N SER A 89 26.30 15.46 7.21
CA SER A 89 25.85 16.84 7.08
C SER A 89 24.52 16.91 6.35
N PHE A 90 23.53 17.55 6.97
CA PHE A 90 22.24 17.83 6.37
C PHE A 90 22.29 18.99 5.35
N GLU A 91 23.38 19.76 5.29
CA GLU A 91 23.52 20.94 4.42
C GLU A 91 23.82 20.58 2.95
N HIS A 92 24.44 19.43 2.72
CA HIS A 92 24.79 18.92 1.39
C HIS A 92 24.16 17.56 1.09
N HIS A 93 23.04 17.28 1.76
CA HIS A 93 22.38 15.99 1.63
C HIS A 93 21.79 15.81 0.21
N PRO A 94 21.88 14.63 -0.42
CA PRO A 94 21.39 14.40 -1.79
C PRO A 94 19.93 14.80 -2.03
N LEU A 95 19.06 14.71 -1.02
CA LEU A 95 17.67 15.17 -1.11
C LEU A 95 17.51 16.67 -1.43
N LEU A 96 18.55 17.50 -1.22
CA LEU A 96 18.53 18.92 -1.57
C LEU A 96 18.78 19.16 -3.07
N SER A 97 19.40 18.21 -3.75
CA SER A 97 19.82 18.29 -5.15
C SER A 97 19.27 17.17 -6.04
N SER A 98 18.44 16.27 -5.49
CA SER A 98 17.81 15.17 -6.22
C SER A 98 16.43 14.87 -5.64
N ASN A 99 15.48 14.51 -6.51
CA ASN A 99 14.16 14.07 -6.08
C ASN A 99 14.25 12.68 -5.40
N PRO A 100 13.42 12.39 -4.37
CA PRO A 100 13.41 11.06 -3.74
C PRO A 100 13.23 9.89 -4.71
N HIS A 101 12.55 10.09 -5.85
CA HIS A 101 12.36 9.06 -6.87
C HIS A 101 13.62 8.78 -7.69
N GLU A 102 14.57 9.73 -7.78
CA GLU A 102 15.87 9.55 -8.44
C GLU A 102 16.87 8.83 -7.53
N LEU A 103 16.71 8.97 -6.21
CA LEU A 103 17.57 8.36 -5.21
C LEU A 103 17.17 6.92 -4.86
N VAL A 104 15.90 6.56 -5.10
CA VAL A 104 15.35 5.25 -4.81
C VAL A 104 14.53 4.79 -6.01
N SER A 105 15.15 4.03 -6.92
CA SER A 105 14.54 3.62 -8.18
C SER A 105 13.52 2.49 -8.02
N PHE A 106 12.63 2.37 -8.98
CA PHE A 106 11.70 1.24 -9.13
C PHE A 106 12.25 0.26 -10.17
N PRO A 107 12.73 -0.94 -9.78
CA PRO A 107 13.19 -1.94 -10.73
C PRO A 107 12.16 -2.26 -11.81
N GLU A 108 10.87 -2.34 -11.46
CA GLU A 108 9.80 -2.62 -12.41
C GLU A 108 9.54 -1.51 -13.44
N PHE A 109 10.07 -0.29 -13.23
CA PHE A 109 9.94 0.81 -14.17
C PHE A 109 11.17 0.91 -15.06
N ILE A 110 12.36 0.71 -14.48
CA ILE A 110 13.59 0.82 -15.25
C ILE A 110 13.76 -0.39 -16.16
N LEU A 111 13.53 -1.64 -15.70
CA LEU A 111 13.83 -2.91 -16.39
C LEU A 111 12.97 -3.19 -17.64
N SER A 112 12.37 -2.15 -18.22
CA SER A 112 11.60 -2.15 -19.45
C SER A 112 12.47 -2.18 -20.72
N HIS A 113 13.73 -1.72 -20.64
CA HIS A 113 14.65 -1.63 -21.78
C HIS A 113 16.09 -1.98 -21.36
N ASP A 114 16.91 -2.50 -22.27
CA ASP A 114 18.35 -2.78 -22.03
C ASP A 114 18.65 -3.51 -20.70
N LEU A 115 18.14 -4.74 -20.62
CA LEU A 115 18.08 -5.52 -19.39
C LEU A 115 19.46 -5.71 -18.72
N ASP A 116 20.50 -5.99 -19.50
CA ASP A 116 21.83 -6.32 -18.98
C ASP A 116 22.48 -5.11 -18.28
N ASP A 117 22.48 -3.94 -18.95
CA ASP A 117 23.06 -2.71 -18.40
C ASP A 117 22.34 -2.26 -17.13
N GLN A 118 21.03 -2.47 -17.07
CA GLN A 118 20.25 -2.09 -15.90
C GLN A 118 20.40 -3.04 -14.72
N ILE A 119 20.49 -4.36 -14.97
CA ILE A 119 20.84 -5.33 -13.94
C ILE A 119 22.24 -5.04 -13.39
N LEU A 120 23.20 -4.68 -14.26
CA LEU A 120 24.53 -4.26 -13.86
C LEU A 120 24.49 -2.99 -12.99
N SER A 121 23.69 -1.99 -13.38
CA SER A 121 23.48 -0.78 -12.59
C SER A 121 22.93 -1.08 -11.18
N LEU A 122 21.89 -1.92 -11.08
CA LEU A 122 21.33 -2.38 -9.81
C LEU A 122 22.32 -3.19 -8.97
N SER A 123 23.25 -3.90 -9.62
CA SER A 123 24.28 -4.70 -8.94
C SER A 123 25.41 -3.84 -8.38
N ASN A 124 25.70 -2.70 -9.04
CA ASN A 124 26.74 -1.73 -8.67
C ASN A 124 26.30 -0.70 -7.63
N MET A 125 25.03 -0.70 -7.22
CA MET A 125 24.54 0.14 -6.14
C MET A 125 25.29 -0.13 -4.83
N SER A 126 25.56 0.93 -4.07
CA SER A 126 26.12 0.81 -2.73
C SER A 126 25.20 0.05 -1.79
N GLU A 127 25.76 -0.85 -0.98
CA GLU A 127 25.02 -1.61 0.02
C GLU A 127 24.74 -0.79 1.30
N PRO A 128 23.59 -1.03 1.98
CA PRO A 128 22.46 -1.83 1.50
C PRO A 128 21.76 -1.14 0.32
N ARG A 129 21.34 -1.91 -0.70
CA ARG A 129 20.61 -1.32 -1.83
C ARG A 129 19.22 -0.89 -1.36
N LEU A 130 18.91 0.39 -1.56
CA LEU A 130 17.59 0.94 -1.30
C LEU A 130 16.81 1.05 -2.62
N LEU A 131 15.74 0.28 -2.72
CA LEU A 131 14.87 0.19 -3.89
C LEU A 131 13.42 0.46 -3.49
N ALA A 132 12.54 0.67 -4.47
CA ALA A 132 11.12 0.77 -4.23
C ALA A 132 10.31 -0.13 -5.14
N THR A 133 9.08 -0.43 -4.75
CA THR A 133 8.14 -1.19 -5.57
C THR A 133 6.68 -0.79 -5.33
N HIS A 134 5.88 -0.89 -6.40
CA HIS A 134 4.43 -0.81 -6.37
C HIS A 134 3.77 -2.18 -6.62
N LEU A 135 4.54 -3.28 -6.70
CA LEU A 135 3.97 -4.60 -6.88
C LEU A 135 3.21 -5.07 -5.62
N PRO A 136 2.08 -5.77 -5.76
CA PRO A 136 1.48 -6.50 -4.65
C PRO A 136 2.46 -7.54 -4.10
N PHE A 137 2.40 -7.79 -2.79
CA PHE A 137 3.30 -8.74 -2.13
C PHE A 137 3.40 -10.12 -2.80
N PRO A 138 2.29 -10.78 -3.20
CA PRO A 138 2.35 -12.08 -3.88
C PRO A 138 3.05 -12.07 -5.23
N SER A 139 3.12 -10.90 -5.88
CA SER A 139 3.74 -10.69 -7.19
C SER A 139 5.18 -10.18 -7.09
N LEU A 140 5.75 -10.07 -5.89
CA LEU A 140 7.17 -9.75 -5.76
C LEU A 140 8.05 -10.90 -6.31
N PRO A 141 9.24 -10.58 -6.85
CA PRO A 141 10.26 -11.58 -7.16
C PRO A 141 10.43 -12.60 -6.04
N LYS A 142 10.55 -13.89 -6.40
CA LYS A 142 10.77 -14.97 -5.42
C LYS A 142 12.07 -14.77 -4.62
N SER A 143 13.06 -14.10 -5.22
CA SER A 143 14.30 -13.74 -4.54
C SER A 143 14.03 -12.79 -3.36
N ILE A 144 13.13 -11.81 -3.51
CA ILE A 144 12.71 -10.89 -2.44
C ILE A 144 11.92 -11.64 -1.36
N THR A 145 10.95 -12.48 -1.73
CA THR A 145 10.10 -13.15 -0.72
C THR A 145 10.87 -14.20 0.08
N LYS A 146 11.93 -14.80 -0.48
CA LYS A 146 12.75 -15.83 0.18
C LYS A 146 13.99 -15.30 0.92
N SER A 147 14.51 -14.12 0.57
CA SER A 147 15.68 -13.53 1.23
C SER A 147 15.33 -12.95 2.61
N ASN A 148 16.34 -12.44 3.32
CA ASN A 148 16.16 -11.68 4.56
C ASN A 148 16.06 -10.16 4.33
N CYS A 149 15.89 -9.72 3.07
CA CYS A 149 15.74 -8.29 2.77
C CYS A 149 14.56 -7.69 3.53
N LYS A 150 14.68 -6.41 3.88
CA LYS A 150 13.66 -5.69 4.63
C LYS A 150 12.73 -4.92 3.69
N ILE A 151 11.46 -4.83 4.07
CA ILE A 151 10.44 -4.09 3.33
C ILE A 151 9.76 -3.14 4.31
N ILE A 152 9.75 -1.85 3.98
CA ILE A 152 8.90 -0.87 4.68
C ILE A 152 7.72 -0.56 3.75
N TYR A 153 6.52 -0.94 4.18
CA TYR A 153 5.29 -0.71 3.46
C TYR A 153 4.53 0.48 4.07
N ILE A 154 4.00 1.38 3.24
CA ILE A 154 3.09 2.44 3.68
C ILE A 154 1.74 2.34 2.96
N CYS A 155 0.66 2.32 3.74
CA CYS A 155 -0.70 2.54 3.25
C CYS A 155 -1.23 3.91 3.67
N ARG A 156 -2.35 4.28 3.08
CA ARG A 156 -3.07 5.51 3.34
C ARG A 156 -4.56 5.22 3.23
N ASN A 157 -5.40 6.08 3.81
CA ASN A 157 -6.84 6.04 3.56
C ASN A 157 -7.12 5.92 2.03
N PRO A 158 -7.90 4.91 1.60
CA PRO A 158 -8.10 4.62 0.18
C PRO A 158 -8.78 5.76 -0.59
N PHE A 159 -9.64 6.54 0.07
CA PHE A 159 -10.33 7.67 -0.57
C PHE A 159 -9.37 8.84 -0.84
N ASP A 160 -8.55 9.17 0.14
CA ASP A 160 -7.49 10.16 -0.01
C ASP A 160 -6.42 9.71 -1.02
N THR A 161 -6.21 8.40 -1.12
CA THR A 161 -5.35 7.77 -2.12
C THR A 161 -5.95 7.89 -3.52
N PHE A 162 -7.27 7.75 -3.66
CA PHE A 162 -7.97 7.97 -4.92
C PHE A 162 -7.90 9.43 -5.38
N VAL A 163 -8.28 10.41 -4.54
CA VAL A 163 -8.16 11.83 -4.90
C VAL A 163 -6.73 12.13 -5.32
N SER A 164 -5.80 11.56 -4.56
CA SER A 164 -4.39 11.64 -4.88
C SER A 164 -4.01 11.13 -6.26
N ALA A 165 -4.59 10.02 -6.68
CA ALA A 165 -4.35 9.43 -7.99
C ALA A 165 -5.02 10.25 -9.07
N TRP A 166 -6.28 10.61 -8.86
CA TRP A 166 -7.07 11.45 -9.75
C TRP A 166 -6.32 12.74 -10.11
N GLU A 167 -5.93 13.54 -9.12
CA GLU A 167 -5.20 14.79 -9.37
C GLU A 167 -3.83 14.59 -10.03
N PHE A 168 -3.17 13.46 -9.76
CA PHE A 168 -1.84 13.20 -10.30
C PHE A 168 -1.90 12.75 -11.76
N PHE A 169 -2.78 11.82 -12.08
CA PHE A 169 -2.84 11.20 -13.40
C PHE A 169 -3.64 12.02 -14.42
N THR A 170 -4.56 12.90 -13.99
CA THR A 170 -5.36 13.73 -14.89
C THR A 170 -4.68 15.02 -15.33
N LYS A 171 -3.65 15.50 -14.61
CA LYS A 171 -2.86 16.70 -14.99
C LYS A 171 -2.12 16.59 -16.32
N LYS A 172 -1.91 15.37 -16.85
CA LYS A 172 -1.17 15.08 -18.08
C LYS A 172 -2.07 14.62 -19.24
N SER A 173 -3.33 15.05 -19.34
CA SER A 173 -4.23 14.59 -20.41
C SER A 173 -3.82 15.09 -21.80
N SER A 174 -2.82 14.45 -22.42
CA SER A 174 -2.47 14.59 -23.84
C SER A 174 -2.76 13.32 -24.65
N VAL A 175 -3.44 12.33 -24.08
CA VAL A 175 -3.76 11.07 -24.76
C VAL A 175 -5.12 11.17 -25.44
N SER A 176 -5.19 10.74 -26.71
CA SER A 176 -6.32 10.72 -27.64
C SER A 176 -7.55 9.88 -27.22
N SER A 177 -7.57 9.34 -26.01
CA SER A 177 -8.71 8.58 -25.47
C SER A 177 -9.65 9.51 -24.70
N PRO A 178 -10.97 9.27 -24.70
CA PRO A 178 -11.88 10.04 -23.86
C PRO A 178 -11.40 9.98 -22.41
N ALA A 179 -11.24 11.13 -21.76
CA ALA A 179 -10.90 11.18 -20.36
C ALA A 179 -12.05 10.52 -19.57
N LEU A 180 -11.71 9.68 -18.58
CA LEU A 180 -12.70 9.23 -17.61
C LEU A 180 -13.19 10.44 -16.82
N THR A 181 -14.48 10.49 -16.51
CA THR A 181 -15.02 11.38 -15.48
C THR A 181 -14.51 10.98 -14.09
N PHE A 182 -14.62 11.88 -13.11
CA PHE A 182 -14.21 11.57 -11.73
C PHE A 182 -15.00 10.37 -11.19
N GLU A 183 -16.28 10.34 -11.52
CA GLU A 183 -17.26 9.34 -11.10
C GLU A 183 -16.94 7.97 -11.70
N GLU A 184 -16.68 7.88 -13.01
CA GLU A 184 -16.26 6.64 -13.66
C GLU A 184 -14.92 6.14 -13.14
N ALA A 185 -13.95 7.05 -12.93
CA ALA A 185 -12.65 6.69 -12.38
C ALA A 185 -12.77 6.19 -10.94
N PHE A 186 -13.64 6.81 -10.15
CA PHE A 186 -13.89 6.40 -8.77
C PHE A 186 -14.58 5.03 -8.71
N GLU A 187 -15.61 4.80 -9.52
CA GLU A 187 -16.28 3.51 -9.61
C GLU A 187 -15.29 2.40 -10.01
N LYS A 188 -14.42 2.66 -10.99
CA LYS A 188 -13.33 1.76 -11.35
C LYS A 188 -12.40 1.48 -10.18
N TYR A 189 -11.98 2.52 -9.45
CA TYR A 189 -11.16 2.36 -8.25
C TYR A 189 -11.83 1.50 -7.16
N CYS A 190 -13.12 1.70 -6.93
CA CYS A 190 -13.96 0.89 -6.04
C CYS A 190 -14.04 -0.58 -6.48
N ASN A 191 -14.03 -0.83 -7.79
CA ASN A 191 -13.96 -2.18 -8.36
C ASN A 191 -12.53 -2.72 -8.44
N GLY A 192 -11.55 -2.01 -7.87
CA GLY A 192 -10.14 -2.41 -7.83
C GLY A 192 -9.36 -2.15 -9.12
N ILE A 193 -10.01 -1.56 -10.13
CA ILE A 193 -9.46 -1.30 -11.46
C ILE A 193 -8.66 0.01 -11.43
N MET A 194 -7.44 -0.08 -10.93
CA MET A 194 -6.43 0.98 -10.94
C MET A 194 -5.06 0.34 -11.05
N GLY A 195 -4.05 1.03 -11.58
CA GLY A 195 -2.69 0.50 -11.66
C GLY A 195 -2.20 -0.06 -10.31
N PHE A 196 -1.73 -1.31 -10.33
CA PHE A 196 -1.34 -2.12 -9.17
C PHE A 196 -2.46 -2.50 -8.19
N GLY A 197 -3.72 -2.22 -8.55
CA GLY A 197 -4.90 -2.60 -7.78
C GLY A 197 -5.29 -4.05 -8.00
N PRO A 198 -6.21 -4.62 -7.21
CA PRO A 198 -7.06 -3.92 -6.23
C PRO A 198 -6.32 -3.40 -4.99
N TRP A 199 -6.66 -2.18 -4.55
CA TRP A 199 -5.95 -1.54 -3.43
C TRP A 199 -6.03 -2.32 -2.12
N TRP A 200 -7.15 -3.02 -1.90
CA TRP A 200 -7.39 -3.77 -0.67
C TRP A 200 -6.56 -5.06 -0.61
N SER A 201 -6.47 -5.83 -1.70
CA SER A 201 -5.65 -7.04 -1.74
C SER A 201 -4.17 -6.68 -1.69
N HIS A 202 -3.79 -5.58 -2.34
CA HIS A 202 -2.44 -5.02 -2.27
C HIS A 202 -2.04 -4.74 -0.81
N MET A 203 -2.86 -3.98 -0.08
CA MET A 203 -2.61 -3.66 1.33
C MET A 203 -2.62 -4.90 2.24
N LEU A 204 -3.62 -5.78 2.08
CA LEU A 204 -3.75 -6.98 2.91
C LEU A 204 -2.55 -7.93 2.75
N GLY A 205 -1.98 -8.05 1.55
CA GLY A 205 -0.80 -8.87 1.31
C GLY A 205 0.37 -8.44 2.20
N TYR A 206 0.69 -7.15 2.22
CA TYR A 206 1.76 -6.61 3.07
C TYR A 206 1.40 -6.61 4.56
N TRP A 207 0.14 -6.39 4.92
CA TRP A 207 -0.31 -6.46 6.31
C TRP A 207 -0.14 -7.86 6.90
N ASN A 208 -0.68 -8.88 6.22
CA ASN A 208 -0.58 -10.28 6.66
C ASN A 208 0.88 -10.72 6.79
N GLU A 209 1.70 -10.27 5.85
CA GLU A 209 3.12 -10.54 5.88
C GLU A 209 3.82 -9.86 7.07
N SER A 210 3.48 -8.60 7.39
CA SER A 210 4.04 -7.90 8.55
C SER A 210 3.73 -8.57 9.89
N ILE A 211 2.56 -9.23 9.99
CA ILE A 211 2.21 -10.06 11.15
C ILE A 211 3.02 -11.36 11.16
N THR A 212 3.17 -12.00 9.99
CA THR A 212 3.82 -13.32 9.87
C THR A 212 5.34 -13.22 10.04
N ARG A 213 5.96 -12.19 9.48
CA ARG A 213 7.41 -11.94 9.49
C ARG A 213 7.69 -10.47 9.81
N PRO A 214 7.51 -10.04 11.07
CA PRO A 214 7.67 -8.64 11.50
C PRO A 214 9.10 -8.11 11.31
N ASN A 215 10.11 -8.99 11.28
CA ASN A 215 11.51 -8.61 10.99
C ASN A 215 11.77 -8.41 9.49
N LYS A 216 10.83 -8.83 8.62
CA LYS A 216 10.93 -8.70 7.16
C LYS A 216 10.09 -7.54 6.64
N VAL A 217 8.89 -7.33 7.19
CA VAL A 217 7.96 -6.29 6.73
C VAL A 217 7.53 -5.39 7.89
N LEU A 218 7.91 -4.11 7.81
CA LEU A 218 7.36 -3.04 8.64
C LEU A 218 6.18 -2.40 7.93
N PHE A 219 5.00 -2.47 8.53
CA PHE A 219 3.78 -1.85 8.02
C PHE A 219 3.51 -0.51 8.70
N LEU A 220 3.38 0.55 7.91
CA LEU A 220 3.12 1.92 8.34
C LEU A 220 1.82 2.45 7.73
N LYS A 221 1.17 3.38 8.43
CA LYS A 221 0.07 4.17 7.89
C LYS A 221 0.54 5.61 7.70
N TYR A 222 0.15 6.22 6.60
CA TYR A 222 0.47 7.61 6.28
C TYR A 222 -0.07 8.57 7.34
N GLU A 223 -1.28 8.32 7.82
CA GLU A 223 -1.94 9.12 8.85
C GLU A 223 -1.16 9.06 10.17
N ASP A 224 -0.83 7.87 10.66
CA ASP A 224 -0.07 7.68 11.90
C ASP A 224 1.35 8.29 11.79
N LEU A 225 2.03 8.09 10.66
CA LEU A 225 3.35 8.68 10.39
C LEU A 225 3.30 10.23 10.37
N LYS A 226 2.18 10.80 9.90
CA LYS A 226 1.93 12.25 9.90
C LYS A 226 1.59 12.78 11.29
N GLU A 227 0.87 12.02 12.09
CA GLU A 227 0.46 12.39 13.44
C GLU A 227 1.64 12.35 14.43
N ASP A 228 2.45 11.29 14.40
CA ASP A 228 3.64 11.14 15.25
C ASP A 228 4.87 10.67 14.44
N SER A 229 5.44 11.59 13.68
CA SER A 229 6.63 11.30 12.87
C SER A 229 7.83 10.85 13.70
N VAL A 230 8.00 11.34 14.94
CA VAL A 230 9.14 10.98 15.79
C VAL A 230 9.07 9.51 16.17
N PHE A 231 7.91 9.05 16.65
CA PHE A 231 7.70 7.65 16.99
C PHE A 231 7.91 6.72 15.80
N HIS A 232 7.31 7.03 14.66
CA HIS A 232 7.40 6.17 13.49
C HIS A 232 8.79 6.16 12.84
N VAL A 233 9.52 7.28 12.84
CA VAL A 233 10.92 7.31 12.38
C VAL A 233 11.82 6.49 13.31
N LYS A 234 11.62 6.54 14.63
CA LYS A 234 12.34 5.65 15.57
C LYS A 234 12.10 4.18 15.26
N ARG A 235 10.83 3.80 15.04
CA ARG A 235 10.47 2.43 14.64
C ARG A 235 11.11 2.01 13.31
N MET A 236 11.24 2.93 12.35
CA MET A 236 11.95 2.65 11.09
C MET A 236 13.45 2.41 11.33
N ILE A 237 14.10 3.23 12.16
CA ILE A 237 15.52 3.08 12.50
C ILE A 237 15.78 1.72 13.16
N GLU A 238 14.97 1.38 14.16
CA GLU A 238 15.02 0.09 14.86
C GLU A 238 14.81 -1.06 13.88
N PHE A 239 13.74 -1.01 13.08
CA PHE A 239 13.46 -2.05 12.08
C PHE A 239 14.59 -2.24 11.07
N LEU A 240 15.27 -1.17 10.67
CA LEU A 240 16.36 -1.23 9.69
C LEU A 240 17.70 -1.69 10.30
N ASP A 241 17.78 -1.90 11.62
CA ASP A 241 19.04 -2.19 12.34
C ASP A 241 20.16 -1.19 11.99
N THR A 242 19.80 0.06 11.71
CA THR A 242 20.80 1.06 11.29
C THR A 242 21.32 1.80 12.52
N PRO A 243 22.63 1.75 12.80
CA PRO A 243 23.19 2.50 13.93
C PRO A 243 23.19 3.99 13.59
N VAL A 244 22.12 4.68 13.96
CA VAL A 244 22.08 6.14 13.93
C VAL A 244 22.87 6.63 15.14
N LYS A 245 24.18 6.87 14.93
CA LYS A 245 25.09 7.32 16.01
C LYS A 245 24.49 8.52 16.73
N GLY A 246 24.25 8.35 18.03
CA GLY A 246 23.58 9.36 18.84
C GLY A 246 22.13 9.53 18.42
N GLU A 247 21.31 8.48 18.60
CA GLU A 247 19.82 8.45 18.57
C GLU A 247 19.16 9.45 19.55
N SER A 248 19.84 10.53 19.86
CA SER A 248 19.28 11.75 20.40
C SER A 248 18.12 12.20 19.52
N THR A 249 17.08 12.68 20.19
CA THR A 249 15.88 13.25 19.57
C THR A 249 16.23 14.27 18.48
N ALA A 250 17.33 15.04 18.65
CA ALA A 250 17.79 16.04 17.69
C ALA A 250 18.13 15.48 16.29
N VAL A 251 18.75 14.29 16.21
CA VAL A 251 19.06 13.67 14.91
C VAL A 251 17.77 13.26 14.20
N ILE A 252 16.84 12.65 14.92
CA ILE A 252 15.54 12.24 14.38
C ILE A 252 14.74 13.46 13.91
N GLU A 253 14.73 14.54 14.68
CA GLU A 253 14.12 15.81 14.29
C GLU A 253 14.74 16.39 13.01
N ASN A 254 16.06 16.30 12.85
CA ASN A 254 16.74 16.74 11.62
C ASN A 254 16.35 15.89 10.40
N ILE A 255 16.24 14.57 10.57
CA ILE A 255 15.75 13.65 9.52
C ILE A 255 14.33 14.05 9.10
N ILE A 256 13.43 14.22 10.08
CA ILE A 256 12.03 14.61 9.84
C ILE A 256 11.96 15.98 9.16
N ASN A 257 12.75 16.94 9.62
CA ASN A 257 12.79 18.29 9.06
C ASN A 257 13.33 18.30 7.62
N LEU A 258 14.32 17.48 7.29
CA LEU A 258 14.81 17.34 5.93
C LEU A 258 13.76 16.71 4.99
N CYS A 259 13.01 15.73 5.48
CA CYS A 259 12.01 15.01 4.72
C CYS A 259 10.60 15.63 4.81
N ARG A 260 10.47 16.82 5.38
CA ARG A 260 9.16 17.47 5.57
C ARG A 260 8.56 17.88 4.23
N PHE A 261 7.25 17.71 4.09
CA PHE A 261 6.55 17.93 2.82
C PHE A 261 6.80 19.33 2.25
N GLU A 262 6.62 20.37 3.05
CA GLU A 262 6.79 21.77 2.63
C GLU A 262 8.22 22.02 2.18
N LYS A 263 9.20 21.55 2.96
CA LYS A 263 10.61 21.69 2.63
C LYS A 263 10.92 21.04 1.30
N MET A 264 10.56 19.77 1.11
CA MET A 264 10.83 19.06 -0.14
C MET A 264 10.12 19.70 -1.33
N LYS A 265 8.85 20.12 -1.17
CA LYS A 265 8.09 20.81 -2.21
C LYS A 265 8.77 22.11 -2.67
N ASP A 266 9.36 22.85 -1.73
CA ASP A 266 9.93 24.17 -2.01
C ASP A 266 11.37 24.13 -2.52
N LEU A 267 12.01 22.95 -2.57
CA LEU A 267 13.33 22.77 -3.19
C LEU A 267 13.27 22.95 -4.71
N GLU A 268 14.22 23.70 -5.28
CA GLU A 268 14.29 23.96 -6.72
C GLU A 268 14.33 22.69 -7.57
N VAL A 269 15.05 21.65 -7.11
CA VAL A 269 15.11 20.36 -7.80
C VAL A 269 13.75 19.69 -7.98
N ASN A 270 12.76 20.04 -7.14
CA ASN A 270 11.43 19.46 -7.16
C ASN A 270 10.40 20.31 -7.91
N LYS A 271 10.76 21.53 -8.34
CA LYS A 271 9.84 22.46 -9.02
C LYS A 271 9.77 22.26 -10.53
N SER A 272 10.80 21.68 -11.14
CA SER A 272 10.91 21.48 -12.60
C SER A 272 11.58 20.15 -12.95
N GLY A 273 11.51 19.76 -14.23
CA GLY A 273 12.01 18.48 -14.72
C GLY A 273 11.01 17.33 -14.58
N GLU A 274 11.37 16.18 -15.12
CA GLU A 274 10.53 14.98 -15.14
C GLU A 274 11.22 13.79 -14.47
N ILE A 275 10.40 12.87 -13.95
CA ILE A 275 10.81 11.54 -13.48
C ILE A 275 10.40 10.54 -14.55
N ASP A 276 11.37 9.80 -15.08
CA ASP A 276 11.21 8.71 -16.04
C ASP A 276 10.38 9.08 -17.29
N ASN A 277 10.39 10.36 -17.69
CA ASN A 277 9.51 10.94 -18.73
C ASN A 277 7.99 10.72 -18.49
N ILE A 278 7.61 10.29 -17.29
CA ILE A 278 6.24 9.91 -16.92
C ILE A 278 5.56 11.06 -16.22
N ALA A 279 6.21 11.74 -15.27
CA ALA A 279 5.59 12.80 -14.49
C ALA A 279 6.56 13.94 -14.16
N GLU A 280 6.07 15.19 -14.22
CA GLU A 280 6.83 16.35 -13.74
C GLU A 280 7.08 16.24 -12.23
N LYS A 281 8.30 16.59 -11.78
CA LYS A 281 8.72 16.50 -10.37
C LYS A 281 7.76 17.24 -9.42
N LYS A 282 7.26 18.40 -9.84
CA LYS A 282 6.31 19.21 -9.06
C LYS A 282 5.00 18.48 -8.74
N ASN A 283 4.58 17.55 -9.60
CA ASN A 283 3.30 16.85 -9.44
C ASN A 283 3.33 15.81 -8.30
N PHE A 284 4.51 15.40 -7.83
CA PHE A 284 4.65 14.53 -6.67
C PHE A 284 4.35 15.26 -5.34
N PHE A 285 4.39 16.61 -5.34
CA PHE A 285 4.19 17.43 -4.15
C PHE A 285 2.90 18.25 -4.24
N ARG A 286 1.80 17.72 -3.71
CA ARG A 286 0.49 18.38 -3.71
C ARG A 286 -0.18 18.29 -2.34
N LYS A 287 -1.11 19.23 -2.08
CA LYS A 287 -1.86 19.27 -0.83
C LYS A 287 -2.62 17.95 -0.68
N ALA A 288 -2.53 17.37 0.51
CA ALA A 288 -3.32 16.22 0.89
C ALA A 288 -4.75 16.66 1.20
N ALA A 289 -5.49 17.15 0.19
CA ALA A 289 -6.94 17.34 0.35
C ALA A 289 -7.54 15.98 0.71
N ASN A 290 -8.30 15.95 1.80
CA ASN A 290 -9.06 14.75 2.12
C ASN A 290 -10.21 14.61 1.11
N PHE A 291 -10.69 13.39 0.90
CA PHE A 291 -11.71 13.13 -0.12
C PHE A 291 -12.96 14.02 0.01
N VAL A 292 -13.41 14.27 1.25
CA VAL A 292 -14.61 15.08 1.53
C VAL A 292 -14.41 16.54 1.15
N GLU A 293 -13.24 17.12 1.48
CA GLU A 293 -12.84 18.47 1.08
C GLU A 293 -12.81 18.56 -0.45
N TYR A 294 -12.19 17.60 -1.13
CA TYR A 294 -12.10 17.59 -2.59
C TYR A 294 -13.46 17.56 -3.28
N VAL A 295 -14.36 16.66 -2.87
CA VAL A 295 -15.71 16.56 -3.45
C VAL A 295 -16.50 17.84 -3.24
N ARG A 296 -16.39 18.45 -2.05
CA ARG A 296 -17.07 19.70 -1.72
C ARG A 296 -16.54 20.87 -2.53
N GLU A 297 -15.21 21.02 -2.62
CA GLU A 297 -14.55 22.14 -3.31
C GLU A 297 -14.76 22.11 -4.83
N ASN A 298 -14.88 20.91 -5.42
CA ASN A 298 -15.05 20.77 -6.86
C ASN A 298 -16.52 20.69 -7.30
N GLU A 299 -17.47 20.96 -6.40
CA GLU A 299 -18.91 20.88 -6.64
C GLU A 299 -19.33 19.60 -7.39
N ILE A 300 -18.76 18.45 -7.03
CA ILE A 300 -19.10 17.17 -7.66
C ILE A 300 -20.52 16.81 -7.23
N LYS A 301 -21.51 17.19 -8.05
CA LYS A 301 -22.95 17.03 -7.83
C LYS A 301 -23.42 15.68 -8.37
N GLY A 302 -24.16 14.91 -7.57
CA GLY A 302 -24.83 13.70 -8.03
C GLY A 302 -24.97 12.63 -6.94
N SER A 303 -25.51 11.48 -7.34
CA SER A 303 -25.78 10.30 -6.51
C SER A 303 -24.58 9.81 -5.67
N LEU A 304 -23.36 10.27 -5.96
CA LEU A 304 -22.22 9.99 -5.11
C LEU A 304 -22.36 10.68 -3.75
N GLN A 305 -22.72 11.96 -3.64
CA GLN A 305 -22.74 12.62 -2.33
C GLN A 305 -23.76 11.98 -1.36
N ASP A 306 -24.93 11.59 -1.88
CA ASP A 306 -26.02 10.98 -1.12
C ASP A 306 -25.86 9.46 -0.96
N ALA A 307 -25.44 8.72 -2.00
CA ALA A 307 -25.16 7.28 -1.86
C ALA A 307 -23.88 7.00 -1.07
N TRP A 308 -23.01 7.99 -0.83
CA TRP A 308 -21.76 7.79 -0.11
C TRP A 308 -21.87 7.93 1.39
N LEU A 309 -22.64 8.90 1.88
CA LEU A 309 -22.85 9.07 3.33
C LEU A 309 -23.70 7.93 3.90
N ASP A 310 -24.60 7.38 3.09
CA ASP A 310 -25.54 6.32 3.50
C ASP A 310 -25.01 4.89 3.31
N ASN A 311 -23.91 4.67 2.58
CA ASN A 311 -23.39 3.34 2.24
C ASN A 311 -21.99 3.03 2.81
N ILE A 312 -21.61 3.65 3.93
CA ILE A 312 -20.43 3.25 4.69
C ILE A 312 -20.79 2.04 5.56
N GLU A 313 -20.59 0.83 5.03
CA GLU A 313 -20.68 -0.40 5.83
C GLU A 313 -19.29 -0.96 6.16
N PHE A 314 -19.14 -1.45 7.38
CA PHE A 314 -17.93 -2.05 7.92
C PHE A 314 -17.70 -3.44 7.32
N ASP A 315 -16.62 -3.65 6.56
CA ASP A 315 -16.15 -5.00 6.23
C ASP A 315 -15.31 -5.56 7.40
N PRO A 316 -15.76 -6.64 8.06
CA PRO A 316 -15.06 -7.26 9.19
C PRO A 316 -13.63 -7.70 8.87
N LYS A 317 -13.29 -8.00 7.61
CA LYS A 317 -11.93 -8.41 7.19
C LYS A 317 -10.88 -7.32 7.39
N TYR A 318 -11.28 -6.05 7.45
CA TYR A 318 -10.38 -4.91 7.56
C TYR A 318 -10.48 -4.21 8.92
N SER A 319 -11.29 -4.75 9.83
CA SER A 319 -11.41 -4.30 11.22
C SER A 319 -10.07 -4.25 11.94
N ALA A 320 -9.18 -5.21 11.64
CA ALA A 320 -7.85 -5.30 12.23
C ALA A 320 -6.91 -4.14 11.86
N LEU A 321 -7.21 -3.39 10.80
CA LEU A 321 -6.38 -2.26 10.37
C LEU A 321 -6.72 -0.94 11.08
N ASN A 322 -7.76 -0.90 11.92
CA ASN A 322 -8.22 0.32 12.62
C ASN A 322 -8.39 1.55 11.71
N PHE A 323 -8.53 1.36 10.39
CA PHE A 323 -9.09 2.41 9.54
C PHE A 323 -10.56 2.47 9.91
N GLY A 324 -10.97 3.52 10.63
CA GLY A 324 -12.37 3.69 11.07
C GLY A 324 -13.32 3.39 9.91
N ALA A 325 -14.16 2.37 10.09
CA ALA A 325 -15.01 1.78 9.06
C ALA A 325 -14.30 1.50 7.72
N ALA A 326 -13.85 0.26 7.51
CA ALA A 326 -13.52 -0.19 6.17
C ALA A 326 -14.81 -0.20 5.32
N MET A 327 -14.99 0.87 4.55
CA MET A 327 -16.24 1.20 3.86
C MET A 327 -16.42 0.31 2.63
N VAL A 328 -17.46 -0.51 2.65
CA VAL A 328 -17.98 -1.17 1.45
C VAL A 328 -19.08 -0.28 0.89
N CYS A 329 -18.81 0.39 -0.23
CA CYS A 329 -19.86 1.02 -1.02
C CYS A 329 -20.91 -0.05 -1.38
N ARG A 330 -22.22 0.19 -1.21
CA ARG A 330 -23.27 -0.81 -1.56
C ARG A 330 -23.22 -1.22 -3.04
N THR A 331 -22.75 -0.35 -3.93
CA THR A 331 -22.46 -0.70 -5.34
C THR A 331 -21.31 -1.70 -5.48
N CYS A 332 -20.38 -1.81 -4.52
CA CYS A 332 -19.36 -2.85 -4.51
C CYS A 332 -19.92 -4.24 -4.12
N ARG A 333 -21.04 -4.33 -3.38
CA ARG A 333 -21.68 -5.63 -3.08
C ARG A 333 -22.37 -6.24 -4.31
N SER A 334 -22.88 -5.44 -5.25
CA SER A 334 -23.55 -6.00 -6.43
C SER A 334 -22.58 -6.67 -7.41
N VAL A 335 -21.27 -6.40 -7.32
CA VAL A 335 -20.26 -6.88 -8.28
C VAL A 335 -19.46 -8.08 -7.75
N ASN A 336 -19.47 -8.42 -6.46
CA ASN A 336 -18.77 -9.62 -5.96
C ASN A 336 -19.53 -10.40 -4.89
N LYS A 337 -19.96 -11.62 -5.25
CA LYS A 337 -20.28 -12.72 -4.34
C LYS A 337 -19.01 -13.07 -3.52
N MET A 338 -18.88 -12.60 -2.29
CA MET A 338 -17.88 -13.13 -1.36
C MET A 338 -18.45 -13.20 0.06
N GLU A 339 -19.14 -14.31 0.36
CA GLU A 339 -19.52 -14.68 1.72
C GLU A 339 -18.32 -15.32 2.44
N GLY A 340 -18.08 -14.91 3.69
CA GLY A 340 -17.11 -15.51 4.61
C GLY A 340 -17.49 -15.21 6.07
N PRO A 341 -17.12 -16.08 7.04
CA PRO A 341 -17.83 -16.20 8.30
C PRO A 341 -17.59 -15.03 9.27
N THR A 342 -18.68 -14.67 9.93
CA THR A 342 -18.86 -13.51 10.83
C THR A 342 -18.32 -13.82 12.22
N TRP A 343 -17.48 -12.94 12.78
CA TRP A 343 -17.24 -12.86 14.22
C TRP A 343 -17.56 -11.45 14.72
N LEU A 344 -18.38 -11.36 15.75
CA LEU A 344 -18.93 -10.13 16.34
C LEU A 344 -17.98 -9.55 17.40
N TYR A 345 -17.63 -8.26 17.29
CA TYR A 345 -17.24 -7.43 18.45
C TYR A 345 -17.77 -5.99 18.30
N LEU A 346 -18.22 -5.46 19.45
CA LEU A 346 -18.92 -4.19 19.70
C LEU A 346 -17.98 -2.97 19.62
N THR A 347 -18.46 -1.83 19.09
CA THR A 347 -17.79 -0.54 19.19
C THR A 347 -18.28 0.29 20.38
N GLU A 348 -17.34 1.06 20.97
CA GLU A 348 -17.57 2.06 22.00
C GLU A 348 -18.58 3.12 21.54
N LYS A 349 -19.85 2.95 21.95
CA LYS A 349 -20.83 4.03 22.00
C LYS A 349 -21.81 3.85 23.16
N GLN A 350 -21.30 3.56 24.36
CA GLN A 350 -22.04 3.67 25.62
C GLN A 350 -21.12 4.14 26.76
N LYS A 351 -20.75 5.42 26.74
CA LYS A 351 -20.39 6.19 27.96
C LYS A 351 -21.32 7.39 28.09
N SER A 352 -22.62 7.13 28.07
CA SER A 352 -23.65 8.08 28.52
C SER A 352 -24.98 7.33 28.62
N ASP A 353 -25.11 6.50 29.66
CA ASP A 353 -26.35 6.25 30.42
C ASP A 353 -26.24 4.90 31.10
N GLY A 354 -26.02 4.95 32.41
CA GLY A 354 -25.93 3.77 33.26
C GLY A 354 -27.25 3.03 33.30
N ARG A 355 -27.29 1.84 32.71
CA ARG A 355 -28.18 0.72 33.10
C ARG A 355 -27.72 -0.57 32.42
N ASN A 356 -27.04 -1.42 33.19
CA ASN A 356 -26.64 -2.78 32.78
C ASN A 356 -27.85 -3.72 32.73
N SER A 357 -28.06 -4.40 31.61
CA SER A 357 -28.64 -5.75 31.61
C SER A 357 -28.18 -6.54 30.38
N LEU A 358 -27.38 -7.59 30.60
CA LEU A 358 -26.94 -8.56 29.60
C LEU A 358 -28.01 -9.64 29.43
N LYS A 359 -28.39 -9.94 28.18
CA LYS A 359 -29.05 -11.21 27.81
C LYS A 359 -28.23 -11.87 26.70
N VAL A 360 -27.69 -13.04 27.00
CA VAL A 360 -27.02 -13.95 26.06
C VAL A 360 -28.09 -14.86 25.45
N ALA A 361 -28.15 -14.96 24.11
CA ALA A 361 -28.96 -15.94 23.41
C ALA A 361 -28.05 -16.91 22.65
N ASN A 362 -28.00 -18.16 23.12
CA ASN A 362 -27.35 -19.29 22.45
C ASN A 362 -28.18 -19.76 21.25
N GLY A 363 -27.59 -19.79 20.06
CA GLY A 363 -28.15 -20.47 18.88
C GLY A 363 -27.56 -21.87 18.70
N ARG A 364 -28.36 -22.91 18.92
CA ARG A 364 -28.05 -24.32 18.60
C ARG A 364 -28.32 -24.62 17.12
N GLN A 365 -27.40 -25.36 16.50
CA GLN A 365 -27.64 -26.12 15.26
C GLN A 365 -28.57 -27.32 15.50
N GLN A 366 -29.28 -27.69 14.43
CA GLN A 366 -30.27 -28.76 14.34
C GLN A 366 -29.65 -30.16 14.35
N HIS A 367 -30.29 -31.11 15.04
CA HIS A 367 -30.90 -32.34 14.50
C HIS A 367 -31.16 -33.35 15.63
N GLY A 368 -32.31 -34.02 15.59
CA GLY A 368 -32.54 -35.25 16.37
C GLY A 368 -33.98 -35.40 16.87
N ASN A 369 -34.87 -35.87 16.00
CA ASN A 369 -35.99 -36.68 16.45
C ASN A 369 -35.42 -38.00 16.98
N LEU A 370 -35.73 -38.36 18.24
CA LEU A 370 -36.03 -39.72 18.69
C LEU A 370 -36.43 -39.67 20.17
N ALA A 371 -37.66 -40.13 20.43
CA ALA A 371 -38.22 -40.31 21.75
C ALA A 371 -37.63 -41.56 22.43
N GLY A 372 -37.56 -41.56 23.77
CA GLY A 372 -37.36 -42.80 24.54
C GLY A 372 -36.83 -42.61 25.96
N ASN A 373 -37.73 -42.67 26.93
CA ASN A 373 -37.52 -42.76 28.38
C ASN A 373 -36.38 -43.70 28.84
N ALA A 374 -35.64 -43.32 29.90
CA ALA A 374 -35.57 -44.08 31.17
C ALA A 374 -34.61 -43.45 32.21
N ARG A 375 -35.20 -43.19 33.39
CA ARG A 375 -34.74 -43.30 34.79
C ARG A 375 -33.25 -43.56 35.12
N GLY A 376 -32.79 -42.88 36.18
CA GLY A 376 -31.73 -43.33 37.10
C GLY A 376 -30.71 -42.23 37.39
N SER A 377 -30.83 -41.46 38.47
CA SER A 377 -30.36 -41.77 39.83
C SER A 377 -28.87 -41.51 40.05
N THR A 378 -28.59 -40.84 41.19
CA THR A 378 -27.31 -40.70 41.91
C THR A 378 -26.21 -39.85 41.29
N ARG A 379 -25.36 -39.15 42.04
CA ARG A 379 -25.32 -38.57 43.40
C ARG A 379 -23.92 -37.94 43.45
N THR A 380 -23.74 -36.89 44.25
CA THR A 380 -22.44 -36.45 44.84
C THR A 380 -21.36 -35.94 43.87
N ARG A 381 -20.47 -35.00 44.20
CA ARG A 381 -20.21 -34.14 45.36
C ARG A 381 -19.01 -33.24 44.98
N LEU A 382 -19.02 -32.01 45.49
CA LEU A 382 -17.93 -31.16 46.02
C LEU A 382 -16.49 -31.49 45.57
N GLU A 383 -15.59 -30.56 45.23
CA GLU A 383 -15.05 -29.42 46.00
C GLU A 383 -13.98 -28.80 45.05
N ASN A 384 -13.95 -27.48 44.83
CA ASN A 384 -13.10 -26.48 45.50
C ASN A 384 -11.57 -26.57 45.25
N LEU A 385 -10.98 -25.35 45.22
CA LEU A 385 -9.56 -24.94 45.24
C LEU A 385 -9.01 -24.61 43.85
N ALA A 386 -8.96 -23.35 43.40
CA ALA A 386 -8.29 -22.16 43.95
C ALA A 386 -6.75 -22.20 43.89
N LEU A 387 -6.24 -21.22 43.13
CA LEU A 387 -5.01 -20.42 43.33
C LEU A 387 -3.69 -20.83 42.64
N LYS A 388 -3.15 -19.81 41.95
CA LYS A 388 -1.75 -19.52 41.55
C LYS A 388 -1.23 -20.36 40.37
N GLU A 389 -0.73 -19.80 39.27
CA GLU A 389 -0.15 -18.49 38.94
C GLU A 389 -0.66 -17.95 37.60
#